data_AF-W1F597-F1
#
_entry.id   AF-W1F597-F1
#
_cell.length_a   1.000
_cell.length_b   1.000
_cell.length_c   1.000
_cell.angle_alpha   90.00
_cell.angle_beta   90.00
_cell.angle_gamma   90.00
#
_symmetry.space_group_name_H-M   'P 1'
#
loop_
_entity.id
_entity.type
_entity.pdbx_description
1 polymer ?
#
loop_
_entity_poly.entity_id
_entity_poly.type
_entity_poly.pdbx_seq_one_letter_code
_entity_poly.pdbx_strand_id
1 'polypeptide(L)'
;MSLPHLSLADARNLHLAAQGLLNKPRRRASLEDIPATISRMSLLQIDTINIVARSPYLVLFSRLGNYPAQWLDESLARGELMEYWAHEACFMPRSDFRLIRHRMLAPEKMGWKYKDAWMQEHEAEIAQLIQHIHDKGPVRSADFEHPRKGASGWWEWKPHKRHLEGLFTAGKVMVIERRNFQRVYDLTHRVMPDWDDERDLVSQTEAEIIMLDNSARSLGIFREQWLADYYRLKRPALAAWREARAEQQQIIAVHVEKIGQSLAAC
;
A
#
# COMPACT_ATOMS: atom_id res chain seq x y z
N MET A 1 -27.40 -12.60 -25.04
CA MET A 1 -26.80 -13.87 -24.59
C MET A 1 -27.08 -14.01 -23.10
N SER A 2 -27.40 -15.20 -22.61
CA SER A 2 -27.60 -15.43 -21.17
C SER A 2 -26.26 -15.31 -20.42
N LEU A 3 -26.25 -14.63 -19.29
CA LEU A 3 -25.06 -14.50 -18.44
C LEU A 3 -24.60 -15.88 -17.96
N PRO A 4 -23.28 -16.19 -17.95
CA PRO A 4 -22.77 -17.40 -17.32
C PRO A 4 -23.24 -17.49 -15.86
N HIS A 5 -23.70 -18.68 -15.46
CA HIS A 5 -24.13 -18.96 -14.11
C HIS A 5 -23.01 -19.67 -13.33
N LEU A 6 -22.63 -19.12 -12.18
CA LEU A 6 -21.62 -19.69 -11.29
C LEU A 6 -22.25 -20.18 -9.99
N SER A 7 -21.88 -21.38 -9.55
CA SER A 7 -22.21 -21.82 -8.19
C SER A 7 -21.44 -20.99 -7.16
N LEU A 8 -21.89 -21.02 -5.90
CA LEU A 8 -21.11 -20.42 -4.81
C LEU A 8 -19.71 -21.04 -4.67
N ALA A 9 -19.55 -22.32 -5.02
CA ALA A 9 -18.26 -23.00 -4.98
C ALA A 9 -17.31 -22.47 -6.07
N ASP A 10 -17.81 -22.28 -7.29
CA ASP A 10 -17.01 -21.74 -8.40
C ASP A 10 -16.58 -20.30 -8.13
N ALA A 11 -17.49 -19.46 -7.66
CA ALA A 11 -17.18 -18.08 -7.26
C ALA A 11 -16.10 -18.04 -6.17
N ARG A 12 -16.19 -18.91 -5.16
CA ARG A 12 -15.14 -19.03 -4.12
C ARG A 12 -13.81 -19.49 -4.72
N ASN A 13 -13.81 -20.48 -5.61
CA ASN A 13 -12.60 -20.98 -6.24
C ASN A 13 -11.94 -19.92 -7.11
N LEU A 14 -12.71 -19.10 -7.84
CA LEU A 14 -12.19 -17.95 -8.59
C LEU A 14 -11.53 -16.93 -7.66
N HIS A 15 -12.17 -16.57 -6.55
CA HIS A 15 -11.58 -15.65 -5.58
C HIS A 15 -10.29 -16.22 -4.94
N LEU A 16 -10.31 -17.48 -4.53
CA LEU A 16 -9.14 -18.17 -4.00
C LEU A 16 -8.03 -18.28 -5.06
N ALA A 17 -8.38 -18.50 -6.32
CA ALA A 17 -7.41 -18.50 -7.42
C ALA A 17 -6.77 -17.12 -7.54
N ALA A 18 -7.55 -16.05 -7.66
CA ALA A 18 -7.05 -14.68 -7.73
C ALA A 18 -6.11 -14.34 -6.57
N GLN A 19 -6.48 -14.72 -5.35
CA GLN A 19 -5.70 -14.49 -4.13
C GLN A 19 -4.48 -15.40 -3.94
N GLY A 20 -4.30 -16.41 -4.79
CA GLY A 20 -3.18 -17.36 -4.68
C GLY A 20 -3.36 -18.42 -3.58
N LEU A 21 -4.61 -18.71 -3.20
CA LEU A 21 -5.00 -19.61 -2.12
C LEU A 21 -5.66 -20.91 -2.61
N LEU A 22 -6.03 -21.00 -3.89
CA LEU A 22 -6.73 -22.19 -4.41
C LEU A 22 -5.85 -23.43 -4.40
N ASN A 23 -4.56 -23.27 -4.74
CA ASN A 23 -3.60 -24.36 -4.86
C ASN A 23 -2.59 -24.31 -3.73
N LYS A 24 -2.20 -25.48 -3.21
CA LYS A 24 -1.09 -25.57 -2.26
C LYS A 24 0.23 -25.14 -2.94
N PRO A 25 1.16 -24.51 -2.20
CA PRO A 25 2.51 -24.23 -2.70
C PRO A 25 3.18 -25.50 -3.22
N ARG A 26 3.73 -25.44 -4.45
CA ARG A 26 4.38 -26.59 -5.10
C ARG A 26 5.84 -26.79 -4.65
N ARG A 27 6.45 -25.77 -4.07
CA ARG A 27 7.81 -25.77 -3.55
C ARG A 27 7.88 -24.97 -2.25
N ARG A 28 9.00 -25.08 -1.54
CA ARG A 28 9.34 -24.15 -0.46
C ARG A 28 9.45 -22.73 -1.00
N ALA A 29 9.03 -21.78 -0.19
CA ALA A 29 9.15 -20.36 -0.52
C ALA A 29 10.63 -19.94 -0.62
N SER A 30 10.90 -18.97 -1.48
CA SER A 30 12.14 -18.19 -1.53
C SER A 30 11.83 -16.72 -1.26
N LEU A 31 12.87 -15.91 -1.07
CA LEU A 31 12.72 -14.49 -0.74
C LEU A 31 11.96 -13.73 -1.84
N GLU A 32 12.19 -14.08 -3.09
CA GLU A 32 11.58 -13.46 -4.28
C GLU A 32 10.05 -13.70 -4.35
N ASP A 33 9.55 -14.70 -3.62
CA ASP A 33 8.11 -14.97 -3.55
C ASP A 33 7.35 -13.93 -2.72
N ILE A 34 8.03 -13.17 -1.85
CA ILE A 34 7.40 -12.11 -1.05
C ILE A 34 6.84 -10.99 -1.95
N PRO A 35 7.66 -10.27 -2.74
CA PRO A 35 7.14 -9.23 -3.61
C PRO A 35 6.19 -9.81 -4.66
N ALA A 36 6.42 -11.00 -5.18
CA ALA A 36 5.50 -11.64 -6.13
C ALA A 36 4.10 -11.88 -5.51
N THR A 37 4.05 -12.33 -4.26
CA THR A 37 2.78 -12.54 -3.54
C THR A 37 2.06 -11.23 -3.26
N ILE A 38 2.80 -10.19 -2.85
CA ILE A 38 2.23 -8.86 -2.60
C ILE A 38 1.74 -8.24 -3.91
N SER A 39 2.50 -8.32 -5.01
CA SER A 39 2.06 -7.88 -6.34
C SER A 39 0.78 -8.57 -6.79
N ARG A 40 0.63 -9.87 -6.50
CA ARG A 40 -0.61 -10.60 -6.79
C ARG A 40 -1.82 -10.04 -6.03
N MET A 41 -1.66 -9.73 -4.74
CA MET A 41 -2.72 -9.09 -3.95
C MET A 41 -2.80 -7.58 -4.21
N SER A 42 -1.81 -6.99 -4.83
CA SER A 42 -1.56 -5.55 -4.94
C SER A 42 -1.27 -4.85 -3.61
N LEU A 43 -2.01 -5.17 -2.54
CA LEU A 43 -1.90 -4.56 -1.22
C LEU A 43 -1.80 -5.62 -0.12
N LEU A 44 -0.80 -5.49 0.76
CA LEU A 44 -0.68 -6.27 1.99
C LEU A 44 -0.84 -5.34 3.20
N GLN A 45 -1.98 -5.40 3.86
CA GLN A 45 -2.27 -4.53 5.00
C GLN A 45 -1.32 -4.76 6.18
N ILE A 46 -0.92 -3.67 6.81
CA ILE A 46 -0.10 -3.63 8.02
C ILE A 46 -1.04 -3.43 9.21
N ASP A 47 -1.10 -4.44 10.08
CA ASP A 47 -1.83 -4.39 11.34
C ASP A 47 -0.84 -4.50 12.50
N THR A 48 -1.07 -3.74 13.57
CA THR A 48 -0.21 -3.69 14.77
C THR A 48 -0.55 -4.77 15.79
N ILE A 49 -1.75 -5.37 15.73
CA ILE A 49 -2.19 -6.41 16.67
C ILE A 49 -1.27 -7.64 16.54
N ASN A 50 -0.76 -8.11 17.68
CA ASN A 50 0.26 -9.17 17.74
C ASN A 50 -0.04 -10.20 18.84
N ILE A 51 -1.22 -10.84 18.79
CA ILE A 51 -1.59 -11.91 19.75
C ILE A 51 -0.93 -13.24 19.37
N VAL A 52 -0.94 -13.59 18.07
CA VAL A 52 -0.28 -14.80 17.54
C VAL A 52 0.89 -14.39 16.66
N ALA A 53 0.60 -13.61 15.63
CA ALA A 53 1.55 -12.87 14.82
C ALA A 53 0.80 -11.69 14.19
N ARG A 54 1.51 -10.67 13.74
CA ARG A 54 0.88 -9.54 13.03
C ARG A 54 0.32 -10.01 11.69
N SER A 55 -0.82 -9.42 11.30
CA SER A 55 -1.57 -9.74 10.08
C SER A 55 -0.70 -9.95 8.82
N PRO A 56 0.23 -9.05 8.45
CA PRO A 56 0.99 -9.21 7.20
C PRO A 56 1.77 -10.53 7.14
N TYR A 57 2.31 -10.98 8.27
CA TYR A 57 3.06 -12.23 8.31
C TYR A 57 2.16 -13.46 8.16
N LEU A 58 0.96 -13.43 8.75
CA LEU A 58 -0.06 -14.49 8.63
C LEU A 58 -0.64 -14.58 7.22
N VAL A 59 -0.90 -13.43 6.58
CA VAL A 59 -1.41 -13.35 5.21
C VAL A 59 -0.42 -13.99 4.22
N LEU A 60 0.88 -13.71 4.38
CA LEU A 60 1.95 -14.32 3.59
C LEU A 60 2.10 -15.81 3.89
N PHE A 61 2.10 -16.21 5.17
CA PHE A 61 2.17 -17.63 5.57
C PHE A 61 1.05 -18.45 4.92
N SER A 62 -0.16 -17.90 4.84
CA SER A 62 -1.32 -18.57 4.24
C SER A 62 -1.14 -18.88 2.74
N ARG A 63 -0.24 -18.16 2.05
CA ARG A 63 0.02 -18.28 0.61
C ARG A 63 1.33 -18.99 0.30
N LEU A 64 2.33 -18.83 1.17
CA LEU A 64 3.70 -19.32 0.97
C LEU A 64 4.02 -20.56 1.80
N GLY A 65 3.19 -20.89 2.79
CA GLY A 65 3.53 -21.87 3.81
C GLY A 65 4.59 -21.33 4.77
N ASN A 66 5.39 -22.23 5.35
CA ASN A 66 6.47 -21.84 6.25
C ASN A 66 7.56 -21.07 5.49
N TYR A 67 7.85 -19.84 5.93
CA TYR A 67 8.88 -18.96 5.39
C TYR A 67 9.51 -18.14 6.53
N PRO A 68 10.77 -17.68 6.40
CA PRO A 68 11.37 -16.74 7.33
C PRO A 68 10.64 -15.38 7.31
N ALA A 69 10.01 -14.99 8.42
CA ALA A 69 9.26 -13.73 8.50
C ALA A 69 10.10 -12.48 8.17
N GLN A 70 11.40 -12.52 8.46
CA GLN A 70 12.37 -11.46 8.14
C GLN A 70 12.41 -11.12 6.64
N TRP A 71 12.01 -12.04 5.76
CA TRP A 71 11.99 -11.80 4.31
C TRP A 71 11.06 -10.66 3.91
N LEU A 72 9.98 -10.40 4.65
CA LEU A 72 9.12 -9.24 4.40
C LEU A 72 9.87 -7.93 4.69
N ASP A 73 10.54 -7.86 5.83
CA ASP A 73 11.31 -6.68 6.23
C ASP A 73 12.54 -6.49 5.31
N GLU A 74 13.18 -7.58 4.90
CA GLU A 74 14.28 -7.59 3.90
C GLU A 74 13.80 -7.09 2.52
N SER A 75 12.62 -7.50 2.06
CA SER A 75 12.07 -7.06 0.76
C SER A 75 11.77 -5.55 0.76
N LEU A 76 11.34 -4.99 1.89
CA LEU A 76 11.22 -3.54 2.07
C LEU A 76 12.60 -2.87 2.04
N ALA A 77 13.57 -3.38 2.80
CA ALA A 77 14.93 -2.83 2.88
C ALA A 77 15.69 -2.87 1.55
N ARG A 78 15.48 -3.92 0.74
CA ARG A 78 16.01 -4.03 -0.62
C ARG A 78 15.32 -3.13 -1.62
N GLY A 79 14.17 -2.56 -1.26
CA GLY A 79 13.42 -1.68 -2.11
C GLY A 79 12.56 -2.36 -3.17
N GLU A 80 12.20 -3.62 -2.96
CA GLU A 80 11.23 -4.31 -3.82
C GLU A 80 9.79 -3.88 -3.45
N LEU A 81 9.61 -3.48 -2.19
CA LEU A 81 8.36 -3.01 -1.63
C LEU A 81 8.48 -1.55 -1.17
N MET A 82 7.33 -0.94 -0.93
CA MET A 82 7.19 0.32 -0.23
C MET A 82 6.00 0.28 0.72
N GLU A 83 5.95 1.21 1.67
CA GLU A 83 4.79 1.44 2.53
C GLU A 83 4.06 2.72 2.17
N TYR A 84 2.73 2.67 2.10
CA TYR A 84 1.91 3.87 2.02
C TYR A 84 0.46 3.66 2.45
N TRP A 85 -0.33 4.73 2.44
CA TRP A 85 -1.77 4.73 2.63
C TRP A 85 -2.49 4.44 1.29
N ALA A 86 -2.60 3.17 0.91
CA ALA A 86 -3.34 2.78 -0.30
C ALA A 86 -4.79 2.39 0.03
N HIS A 87 -5.01 1.34 0.81
CA HIS A 87 -6.31 1.06 1.45
C HIS A 87 -6.29 1.66 2.87
N GLU A 88 -5.44 1.09 3.69
CA GLU A 88 -4.91 1.66 4.93
C GLU A 88 -3.38 1.56 4.86
N ALA A 89 -2.68 1.54 6.00
CA ALA A 89 -1.24 1.27 5.98
C ALA A 89 -1.01 -0.12 5.35
N CYS A 90 -0.27 -0.18 4.26
CA CYS A 90 0.02 -1.43 3.54
C CYS A 90 1.43 -1.44 2.98
N PHE A 91 1.98 -2.64 2.81
CA PHE A 91 3.05 -2.90 1.86
C PHE A 91 2.45 -3.01 0.46
N MET A 92 3.16 -2.45 -0.52
CA MET A 92 2.83 -2.54 -1.94
C MET A 92 4.12 -2.59 -2.77
N PRO A 93 4.07 -3.07 -4.03
CA PRO A 93 5.24 -3.07 -4.90
C PRO A 93 5.81 -1.65 -5.05
N ARG A 94 7.14 -1.49 -5.06
CA ARG A 94 7.75 -0.16 -5.24
C ARG A 94 7.33 0.51 -6.56
N SER A 95 7.09 -0.28 -7.61
CA SER A 95 6.58 0.20 -8.90
C SER A 95 5.25 0.94 -8.80
N ASP A 96 4.45 0.66 -7.76
CA ASP A 96 3.15 1.28 -7.55
C ASP A 96 3.26 2.68 -6.93
N PHE A 97 4.48 3.17 -6.65
CA PHE A 97 4.71 4.56 -6.24
C PHE A 97 4.01 5.55 -7.19
N ARG A 98 4.11 5.33 -8.51
CA ARG A 98 3.43 6.15 -9.52
C ARG A 98 1.91 6.21 -9.32
N LEU A 99 1.31 5.12 -8.85
CA LEU A 99 -0.14 5.03 -8.66
C LEU A 99 -0.56 5.90 -7.48
N ILE A 100 0.22 5.92 -6.39
CA ILE A 100 -0.14 6.66 -5.18
C ILE A 100 0.39 8.09 -5.15
N ARG A 101 1.29 8.47 -6.08
CA ARG A 101 2.02 9.74 -6.03
C ARG A 101 1.10 10.95 -6.06
N HIS A 102 0.02 10.90 -6.82
CA HIS A 102 -1.01 11.95 -6.83
C HIS A 102 -1.60 12.24 -5.44
N ARG A 103 -1.67 11.24 -4.54
CA ARG A 103 -2.15 11.41 -3.16
C ARG A 103 -1.10 12.09 -2.28
N MET A 104 0.17 11.81 -2.51
CA MET A 104 1.28 12.45 -1.80
C MET A 104 1.41 13.92 -2.17
N LEU A 105 1.13 14.26 -3.43
CA LEU A 105 1.16 15.63 -3.95
C LEU A 105 -0.06 16.45 -3.55
N ALA A 106 -1.16 15.80 -3.15
CA ALA A 106 -2.39 16.41 -2.64
C ALA A 106 -2.77 15.86 -1.24
N PRO A 107 -1.86 15.96 -0.24
CA PRO A 107 -2.04 15.28 1.04
C PRO A 107 -3.23 15.85 1.85
N GLU A 108 -3.66 17.08 1.59
CA GLU A 108 -4.85 17.68 2.18
C GLU A 108 -6.14 16.87 1.90
N LYS A 109 -6.17 16.08 0.82
CA LYS A 109 -7.30 15.19 0.47
C LYS A 109 -7.34 13.89 1.28
N MET A 110 -6.28 13.60 2.06
CA MET A 110 -6.11 12.38 2.85
C MET A 110 -6.86 12.40 4.19
N GLY A 111 -7.58 13.49 4.50
CA GLY A 111 -8.41 13.59 5.70
C GLY A 111 -7.58 13.49 6.97
N TRP A 112 -8.00 12.68 7.94
CA TRP A 112 -7.33 12.60 9.25
C TRP A 112 -5.85 12.14 9.19
N LYS A 113 -5.42 11.53 8.07
CA LYS A 113 -4.03 11.09 7.82
C LYS A 113 -3.07 12.27 7.56
N TYR A 114 -3.59 13.46 7.30
CA TYR A 114 -2.82 14.69 7.11
C TYR A 114 -3.49 15.88 7.80
N LYS A 115 -2.76 16.62 8.64
CA LYS A 115 -3.30 17.76 9.38
C LYS A 115 -2.62 19.03 8.91
N ASP A 116 -3.22 19.71 7.92
CA ASP A 116 -2.64 20.88 7.26
C ASP A 116 -2.25 22.00 8.24
N ALA A 117 -3.17 22.38 9.14
CA ALA A 117 -2.91 23.41 10.16
C ALA A 117 -1.66 23.11 11.00
N TRP A 118 -1.39 21.84 11.28
CA TRP A 118 -0.20 21.44 12.04
C TRP A 118 1.09 21.54 11.23
N MET A 119 1.03 21.23 9.94
CA MET A 119 2.19 21.34 9.06
C MET A 119 2.58 22.81 8.87
N GLN A 120 1.60 23.71 8.86
CA GLN A 120 1.81 25.16 8.82
C GLN A 120 2.34 25.69 10.16
N GLU A 121 1.71 25.32 11.28
CA GLU A 121 2.11 25.75 12.63
C GLU A 121 3.56 25.39 12.96
N HIS A 122 4.04 24.22 12.51
CA HIS A 122 5.37 23.71 12.81
C HIS A 122 6.31 23.68 11.60
N GLU A 123 6.09 24.54 10.59
CA GLU A 123 6.86 24.53 9.33
C GLU A 123 8.38 24.59 9.58
N ALA A 124 8.84 25.46 10.47
CA ALA A 124 10.26 25.63 10.78
C ALA A 124 10.89 24.37 11.39
N GLU A 125 10.21 23.72 12.35
CA GLU A 125 10.66 22.47 12.97
C GLU A 125 10.69 21.32 11.97
N ILE A 126 9.69 21.26 11.07
CA ILE A 126 9.61 20.26 10.01
C ILE A 126 10.76 20.45 9.00
N ALA A 127 11.07 21.69 8.62
CA ALA A 127 12.21 21.98 7.75
C ALA A 127 13.54 21.56 8.38
N GLN A 128 13.72 21.82 9.68
CA GLN A 128 14.89 21.35 10.42
C GLN A 128 14.98 19.83 10.46
N LEU A 129 13.85 19.12 10.63
CA LEU A 129 13.81 17.66 10.59
C LEU A 129 14.20 17.13 9.20
N ILE A 130 13.70 17.72 8.10
CA ILE A 130 14.10 17.35 6.74
C ILE A 130 15.62 17.54 6.57
N GLN A 131 16.16 18.69 7.00
CA GLN A 131 17.59 18.98 6.93
C GLN A 131 18.41 17.99 7.77
N HIS A 132 17.91 17.61 8.96
CA HIS A 132 18.55 16.59 9.77
C HIS A 132 18.63 15.24 9.06
N ILE A 133 17.52 14.78 8.44
CA ILE A 133 17.51 13.52 7.69
C ILE A 133 18.46 13.61 6.49
N HIS A 134 18.50 14.78 5.83
CA HIS A 134 19.48 15.04 4.79
C HIS A 134 20.92 14.87 5.31
N ASP A 135 21.30 15.54 6.39
CA ASP A 135 22.71 15.57 6.81
C ASP A 135 23.17 14.34 7.60
N LYS A 136 22.25 13.68 8.31
CA LYS A 136 22.54 12.58 9.25
C LYS A 136 21.98 11.23 8.81
N GLY A 137 21.13 11.21 7.80
CA GLY A 137 20.54 10.00 7.24
C GLY A 137 19.21 9.61 7.91
N PRO A 138 18.76 8.35 7.68
CA PRO A 138 17.43 7.90 8.07
C PRO A 138 17.16 7.94 9.58
N VAL A 139 15.91 8.20 9.96
CA VAL A 139 15.50 8.36 11.36
C VAL A 139 14.23 7.59 11.71
N ARG A 140 14.05 7.27 13.00
CA ARG A 140 12.79 6.76 13.58
C ARG A 140 12.21 7.78 14.52
N SER A 141 10.90 7.71 14.77
CA SER A 141 10.29 8.54 15.81
C SER A 141 10.94 8.34 17.19
N ALA A 142 11.38 7.11 17.50
CA ALA A 142 12.01 6.75 18.77
C ALA A 142 13.40 7.35 18.98
N ASP A 143 14.11 7.72 17.90
CA ASP A 143 15.37 8.46 18.01
C ASP A 143 15.11 9.86 18.60
N PHE A 144 13.84 10.30 18.54
CA PHE A 144 13.28 11.51 19.14
C PHE A 144 12.29 11.23 20.30
N GLU A 145 12.47 10.16 21.10
CA GLU A 145 11.85 9.99 22.45
C GLU A 145 12.74 10.17 23.75
N HIS A 146 14.08 10.20 23.72
CA HIS A 146 14.96 10.50 24.88
C HIS A 146 16.06 11.58 24.70
N PRO A 147 16.03 12.71 25.43
CA PRO A 147 17.25 13.41 25.79
C PRO A 147 17.91 12.66 26.95
N ARG A 148 19.20 12.35 26.84
CA ARG A 148 20.00 12.07 28.05
C ARG A 148 19.87 13.28 28.98
N LYS A 149 19.61 13.05 30.28
CA LYS A 149 19.61 14.10 31.31
C LYS A 149 20.87 14.97 31.14
N GLY A 150 20.69 16.25 30.86
CA GLY A 150 21.79 17.23 30.78
C GLY A 150 22.14 17.78 29.39
N ALA A 151 21.50 17.33 28.31
CA ALA A 151 21.62 17.99 27.01
C ALA A 151 20.54 19.07 26.85
N SER A 152 20.83 20.29 27.28
CA SER A 152 20.05 21.48 26.92
C SER A 152 20.38 21.86 25.46
N GLY A 153 19.85 21.10 24.52
CA GLY A 153 19.82 21.47 23.11
C GLY A 153 18.44 21.98 22.74
N TRP A 154 18.34 22.72 21.64
CA TRP A 154 17.12 23.22 21.00
C TRP A 154 16.03 22.14 20.70
N TRP A 155 16.29 20.88 21.08
CA TRP A 155 15.48 19.68 20.89
C TRP A 155 14.70 19.36 22.17
N GLU A 156 13.81 20.24 22.65
CA GLU A 156 12.78 19.80 23.61
C GLU A 156 11.65 19.06 22.87
N TRP A 157 11.21 17.94 23.44
CA TRP A 157 10.64 16.80 22.72
C TRP A 157 9.11 16.88 22.60
N LYS A 158 8.61 16.23 21.54
CA LYS A 158 7.23 16.16 21.03
C LYS A 158 6.88 17.40 20.20
N PRO A 159 6.76 17.26 18.87
CA PRO A 159 5.99 16.16 18.28
C PRO A 159 6.55 15.59 16.96
N HIS A 160 7.85 15.24 16.91
CA HIS A 160 8.51 14.63 15.73
C HIS A 160 7.78 13.44 15.12
N LYS A 161 7.09 12.61 15.93
CA LYS A 161 6.24 11.54 15.39
C LYS A 161 5.18 12.08 14.43
N ARG A 162 4.49 13.17 14.80
CA ARG A 162 3.43 13.78 13.97
C ARG A 162 4.02 14.52 12.78
N HIS A 163 5.23 15.10 12.89
CA HIS A 163 5.96 15.62 11.74
C HIS A 163 6.30 14.51 10.75
N LEU A 164 6.88 13.40 11.20
CA LEU A 164 7.20 12.25 10.36
C LEU A 164 5.95 11.64 9.72
N GLU A 165 4.84 11.53 10.43
CA GLU A 165 3.56 11.07 9.87
C GLU A 165 3.03 12.03 8.80
N GLY A 166 3.11 13.35 9.02
CA GLY A 166 2.73 14.36 8.03
C GLY A 166 3.62 14.33 6.78
N LEU A 167 4.95 14.28 6.97
CA LEU A 167 5.93 14.15 5.89
C LEU A 167 5.76 12.85 5.09
N PHE A 168 5.44 11.75 5.77
CA PHE A 168 5.14 10.46 5.15
C PHE A 168 3.88 10.55 4.29
N THR A 169 2.79 11.12 4.81
CA THR A 169 1.55 11.32 4.03
C THR A 169 1.76 12.31 2.88
N ALA A 170 2.60 13.33 3.02
CA ALA A 170 2.98 14.25 1.95
C ALA A 170 4.04 13.68 0.98
N GLY A 171 4.47 12.42 1.17
CA GLY A 171 5.50 11.78 0.35
C GLY A 171 6.82 12.54 0.30
N LYS A 172 7.17 13.28 1.36
CA LYS A 172 8.47 13.93 1.55
C LYS A 172 9.50 12.97 2.14
N VAL A 173 9.02 11.99 2.91
CA VAL A 173 9.81 10.85 3.39
C VAL A 173 9.12 9.54 3.02
N MET A 174 9.91 8.48 2.87
CA MET A 174 9.45 7.11 2.67
C MET A 174 10.02 6.20 3.75
N VAL A 175 9.34 5.08 4.00
CA VAL A 175 9.85 4.04 4.92
C VAL A 175 10.83 3.16 4.16
N ILE A 176 12.08 3.09 4.63
CA ILE A 176 13.12 2.25 4.01
C ILE A 176 13.24 0.89 4.67
N GLU A 177 12.88 0.76 5.95
CA GLU A 177 12.87 -0.51 6.68
C GLU A 177 12.02 -0.39 7.95
N ARG A 178 11.86 -1.51 8.65
CA ARG A 178 11.28 -1.56 9.99
C ARG A 178 12.29 -2.13 10.98
N ARG A 179 12.46 -1.44 12.12
CA ARG A 179 13.24 -1.96 13.27
C ARG A 179 12.29 -2.15 14.44
N ASN A 180 12.11 -3.39 14.91
CA ASN A 180 11.12 -3.72 15.94
C ASN A 180 9.70 -3.19 15.60
N PHE A 181 9.32 -3.30 14.33
CA PHE A 181 8.05 -2.78 13.79
C PHE A 181 7.88 -1.24 13.83
N GLN A 182 8.94 -0.49 14.18
CA GLN A 182 9.00 0.96 14.02
C GLN A 182 9.54 1.31 12.64
N ARG A 183 8.88 2.26 11.97
CA ARG A 183 9.32 2.77 10.65
C ARG A 183 10.63 3.54 10.77
N VAL A 184 11.57 3.24 9.87
CA VAL A 184 12.75 4.06 9.60
C VAL A 184 12.47 4.86 8.33
N TYR A 185 12.53 6.19 8.44
CA TYR A 185 12.21 7.12 7.37
C TYR A 185 13.47 7.70 6.74
N ASP A 186 13.49 7.80 5.41
CA ASP A 186 14.47 8.59 4.66
C ASP A 186 13.75 9.48 3.63
N LEU A 187 14.47 10.46 3.08
CA LEU A 187 13.94 11.39 2.09
C LEU A 187 13.53 10.65 0.81
N THR A 188 12.35 10.97 0.28
CA THR A 188 11.80 10.31 -0.92
C THR A 188 12.78 10.29 -2.09
N HIS A 189 13.53 11.37 -2.32
CA HIS A 189 14.52 11.44 -3.42
C HIS A 189 15.76 10.57 -3.20
N ARG A 190 16.07 10.13 -1.97
CA ARG A 190 17.12 9.13 -1.72
C ARG A 190 16.63 7.72 -1.96
N VAL A 191 15.36 7.48 -1.64
CA VAL A 191 14.69 6.18 -1.82
C VAL A 191 14.33 5.93 -3.29
N MET A 192 13.96 6.99 -4.01
CA MET A 192 13.55 7.00 -5.42
C MET A 192 14.43 8.00 -6.20
N PRO A 193 15.76 7.76 -6.33
CA PRO A 193 16.69 8.74 -6.92
C PRO A 193 16.44 9.01 -8.39
N ASP A 194 15.92 8.04 -9.12
CA ASP A 194 15.64 8.17 -10.55
C ASP A 194 14.23 8.71 -10.84
N TRP A 195 13.40 8.92 -9.82
CA TRP A 195 12.02 9.37 -9.99
C TRP A 195 11.94 10.86 -10.31
N ASP A 196 11.18 11.19 -11.35
CA ASP A 196 10.89 12.56 -11.75
C ASP A 196 9.38 12.75 -11.90
N ASP A 197 8.78 13.64 -11.10
CA ASP A 197 7.34 13.92 -11.16
C ASP A 197 6.91 14.52 -12.52
N GLU A 198 7.81 15.15 -13.29
CA GLU A 198 7.46 15.67 -14.63
C GLU A 198 7.40 14.55 -15.69
N ARG A 199 8.21 13.51 -15.53
CA ARG A 199 8.36 12.42 -16.50
C ARG A 199 7.53 11.18 -16.16
N ASP A 200 7.50 10.80 -14.88
CA ASP A 200 7.02 9.49 -14.42
C ASP A 200 5.62 9.54 -13.80
N LEU A 201 5.12 10.74 -13.49
CA LEU A 201 3.79 10.92 -12.91
C LEU A 201 2.70 10.56 -13.93
N VAL A 202 1.79 9.69 -13.51
CA VAL A 202 0.54 9.42 -14.23
C VAL A 202 -0.56 10.33 -13.68
N SER A 203 -1.52 10.69 -14.54
CA SER A 203 -2.68 11.46 -14.07
C SER A 203 -3.45 10.68 -12.99
N GLN A 204 -4.16 11.40 -12.11
CA GLN A 204 -5.00 10.74 -11.09
C GLN A 204 -6.00 9.77 -11.74
N THR A 205 -6.60 10.14 -12.87
CA THR A 205 -7.57 9.29 -13.58
C THR A 205 -6.93 8.00 -14.10
N GLU A 206 -5.75 8.09 -14.72
CA GLU A 206 -5.01 6.90 -15.18
C GLU A 206 -4.57 6.01 -14.01
N ALA A 207 -4.08 6.62 -12.92
CA ALA A 207 -3.73 5.90 -11.70
C ALA A 207 -4.93 5.14 -11.12
N GLU A 208 -6.09 5.78 -11.03
CA GLU A 208 -7.32 5.16 -10.54
C GLU A 208 -7.80 4.02 -11.45
N ILE A 209 -7.70 4.17 -12.78
CA ILE A 209 -8.01 3.08 -13.72
C ILE A 209 -7.11 1.87 -13.46
N ILE A 210 -5.80 2.07 -13.32
CA ILE A 210 -4.86 0.97 -13.02
C ILE A 210 -5.14 0.37 -11.63
N MET A 211 -5.51 1.19 -10.65
CA MET A 211 -5.92 0.68 -9.33
C MET A 211 -7.18 -0.17 -9.42
N LEU A 212 -8.18 0.21 -10.23
CA LEU A 212 -9.38 -0.60 -10.46
C LEU A 212 -9.05 -1.92 -11.16
N ASP A 213 -8.11 -1.92 -12.11
CA ASP A 213 -7.61 -3.14 -12.76
C ASP A 213 -6.94 -4.06 -11.73
N ASN A 214 -6.09 -3.50 -10.88
CA ASN A 214 -5.47 -4.22 -9.77
C ASN A 214 -6.52 -4.77 -8.79
N SER A 215 -7.54 -4.00 -8.43
CA SER A 215 -8.65 -4.46 -7.59
C SER A 215 -9.38 -5.64 -8.22
N ALA A 216 -9.72 -5.54 -9.51
CA ALA A 216 -10.46 -6.58 -10.24
C ALA A 216 -9.63 -7.87 -10.31
N ARG A 217 -8.35 -7.76 -10.66
CA ARG A 217 -7.40 -8.88 -10.69
C ARG A 217 -7.20 -9.51 -9.31
N SER A 218 -7.06 -8.71 -8.26
CA SER A 218 -6.91 -9.18 -6.89
C SER A 218 -8.16 -9.91 -6.41
N LEU A 219 -9.35 -9.42 -6.72
CA LEU A 219 -10.61 -10.00 -6.26
C LEU A 219 -11.02 -11.23 -7.09
N GLY A 220 -10.75 -11.24 -8.40
CA GLY A 220 -11.12 -12.29 -9.35
C GLY A 220 -12.61 -12.32 -9.69
N ILE A 221 -13.47 -12.22 -8.68
CA ILE A 221 -14.91 -12.06 -8.79
C ILE A 221 -15.38 -11.00 -7.81
N PHE A 222 -16.22 -10.07 -8.27
CA PHE A 222 -16.53 -8.87 -7.50
C PHE A 222 -17.87 -8.26 -7.89
N ARG A 223 -18.39 -7.43 -6.98
CA ARG A 223 -19.38 -6.41 -7.31
C ARG A 223 -18.66 -5.10 -7.61
N GLU A 224 -19.20 -4.31 -8.52
CA GLU A 224 -18.56 -3.07 -9.01
C GLU A 224 -18.15 -2.13 -7.86
N GLN A 225 -18.99 -2.00 -6.83
CA GLN A 225 -18.72 -1.17 -5.66
C GLN A 225 -17.51 -1.63 -4.80
N TRP A 226 -17.09 -2.89 -4.89
CA TRP A 226 -15.95 -3.41 -4.13
C TRP A 226 -14.61 -2.92 -4.70
N LEU A 227 -14.56 -2.62 -6.00
CA LEU A 227 -13.32 -2.20 -6.67
C LEU A 227 -12.80 -0.86 -6.13
N ALA A 228 -13.71 0.09 -5.93
CA ALA A 228 -13.37 1.41 -5.41
C ALA A 228 -12.86 1.32 -3.97
N ASP A 229 -13.47 0.47 -3.14
CA ASP A 229 -13.07 0.34 -1.74
C ASP A 229 -11.68 -0.27 -1.58
N TYR A 230 -11.26 -1.16 -2.49
CA TYR A 230 -9.96 -1.86 -2.41
C TYR A 230 -8.77 -0.91 -2.25
N TYR A 231 -8.79 0.26 -2.90
CA TYR A 231 -7.80 1.35 -2.74
C TYR A 231 -8.38 2.60 -2.07
N ARG A 232 -9.55 2.52 -1.43
CA ARG A 232 -10.28 3.68 -0.86
C ARG A 232 -10.45 4.85 -1.86
N LEU A 233 -10.71 4.53 -3.13
CA LEU A 233 -10.95 5.53 -4.17
C LEU A 233 -12.24 6.29 -3.89
N LYS A 234 -12.20 7.63 -3.98
CA LYS A 234 -13.37 8.48 -3.78
C LYS A 234 -14.03 8.77 -5.12
N ARG A 235 -15.17 8.13 -5.38
CA ARG A 235 -16.00 8.34 -6.59
C ARG A 235 -15.21 8.17 -7.92
N PRO A 236 -14.49 7.05 -8.12
CA PRO A 236 -13.82 6.81 -9.40
C PRO A 236 -14.85 6.59 -10.53
N ALA A 237 -14.41 6.70 -11.78
CA ALA A 237 -15.25 6.53 -12.97
C ALA A 237 -15.58 5.05 -13.28
N LEU A 238 -16.27 4.37 -12.36
CA LEU A 238 -16.54 2.92 -12.43
C LEU A 238 -17.32 2.49 -13.67
N ALA A 239 -18.33 3.26 -14.08
CA ALA A 239 -19.15 2.93 -15.24
C ALA A 239 -18.31 2.91 -16.54
N ALA A 240 -17.50 3.96 -16.75
CA ALA A 240 -16.60 4.07 -17.89
C ALA A 240 -15.52 2.97 -17.86
N TRP A 241 -14.96 2.68 -16.67
CA TRP A 241 -14.02 1.56 -16.50
C TRP A 241 -14.67 0.23 -16.89
N ARG A 242 -15.88 -0.05 -16.40
CA ARG A 242 -16.61 -1.30 -16.66
C ARG A 242 -16.89 -1.47 -18.15
N GLU A 243 -17.39 -0.43 -18.81
CA GLU A 243 -17.70 -0.46 -20.25
C GLU A 243 -16.44 -0.75 -21.06
N ALA A 244 -15.35 -0.01 -20.81
CA ALA A 244 -14.08 -0.22 -21.51
C ALA A 244 -13.51 -1.64 -21.29
N ARG A 245 -13.55 -2.17 -20.06
CA ARG A 245 -13.03 -3.51 -19.76
C ARG A 245 -13.91 -4.63 -20.30
N ALA A 246 -15.21 -4.41 -20.38
CA ALA A 246 -16.14 -5.35 -21.01
C ALA A 246 -15.92 -5.40 -22.54
N GLU A 247 -15.73 -4.25 -23.19
CA GLU A 247 -15.39 -4.17 -24.62
C GLU A 247 -14.06 -4.86 -24.92
N GLN A 248 -13.07 -4.71 -24.03
CA GLN A 248 -11.76 -5.36 -24.12
C GLN A 248 -11.78 -6.84 -23.70
N GLN A 249 -12.94 -7.38 -23.30
CA GLN A 249 -13.10 -8.76 -22.82
C GLN A 249 -12.20 -9.11 -21.62
N GLN A 250 -11.84 -8.11 -20.81
CA GLN A 250 -11.06 -8.28 -19.58
C GLN A 250 -11.95 -8.54 -18.36
N ILE A 251 -13.25 -8.28 -18.48
CA ILE A 251 -14.26 -8.67 -17.51
C ILE A 251 -15.48 -9.25 -18.21
N ILE A 252 -16.19 -10.13 -17.53
CA ILE A 252 -17.49 -10.63 -17.97
C ILE A 252 -18.52 -10.50 -16.85
N ALA A 253 -19.76 -10.18 -17.23
CA ALA A 253 -20.89 -10.24 -16.33
C ALA A 253 -21.28 -11.71 -16.08
N VAL A 254 -21.54 -12.05 -14.83
CA VAL A 254 -21.92 -13.40 -14.38
C VAL A 254 -23.08 -13.32 -13.38
N HIS A 255 -23.86 -14.38 -13.27
CA HIS A 255 -24.82 -14.56 -12.19
C HIS A 255 -24.27 -15.58 -11.20
N VAL A 256 -24.04 -15.17 -9.96
CA VAL A 256 -23.56 -16.06 -8.90
C VAL A 256 -24.72 -16.48 -8.02
N GLU A 257 -24.88 -17.78 -7.79
CA GLU A 257 -25.90 -18.33 -6.92
C GLU A 257 -25.94 -17.60 -5.55
N LYS A 258 -27.11 -17.17 -5.09
CA LYS A 258 -27.36 -16.42 -3.82
C LYS A 258 -26.71 -15.04 -3.70
N ILE A 259 -25.71 -14.71 -4.52
CA ILE A 259 -25.06 -13.38 -4.54
C ILE A 259 -25.67 -12.47 -5.61
N GLY A 260 -26.17 -13.04 -6.71
CA GLY A 260 -26.78 -12.33 -7.82
C GLY A 260 -25.77 -11.86 -8.86
N GLN A 261 -26.08 -10.75 -9.55
CA GLN A 261 -25.22 -10.19 -10.59
C GLN A 261 -23.86 -9.79 -10.02
N SER A 262 -22.79 -10.16 -10.73
CA SER A 262 -21.40 -9.87 -10.39
C SER A 262 -20.57 -9.77 -11.67
N LEU A 263 -19.31 -9.38 -11.53
CA LEU A 263 -18.33 -9.34 -12.59
C LEU A 263 -17.20 -10.30 -12.24
N ALA A 264 -16.69 -11.04 -13.22
CA ALA A 264 -15.48 -11.84 -13.10
C ALA A 264 -14.39 -11.23 -13.98
N ALA A 265 -13.17 -11.12 -13.45
CA ALA A 265 -11.99 -10.77 -14.24
C ALA A 265 -11.56 -11.96 -15.10
N CYS A 266 -11.21 -11.70 -16.35
CA CYS A 266 -10.75 -12.69 -17.33
C CYS A 266 -9.24 -12.85 -17.31
#